data_AF-A0A8J4QKF9-F1
#
_entry.id   AF-A0A8J4QKF9-F1
#
_cell.length_a   1.000
_cell.length_b   1.000
_cell.length_c   1.000
_cell.angle_alpha   90.00
_cell.angle_beta   90.00
_cell.angle_gamma   90.00
#
_symmetry.space_group_name_H-M   'P 1'
#
loop_
_entity.id
_entity.type
_entity.pdbx_description
1 polymer ?
#
loop_
_entity_poly.entity_id
_entity_poly.type
_entity_poly.pdbx_seq_one_letter_code
_entity_poly.pdbx_strand_id
1 'polypeptide(L)'
;MEINIDYCNDLVELPAWLCEFLHLKKLNITNCHKLSELPEEIGKLVNLEELRLKSCTELSELPESIRSLNKLRILDISDCLSIIKLPKHIGELHKLKELHMKECLRLRKQLPSSITDLKQLRLVVCDEERAKLWGPFEEFFSNLKVTVAKKDINLNWLSKS
;
A
#
# COMPACT_ATOMS: atom_id res chain seq x y z
N MET A 1 -17.09 -9.47 2.06
CA MET A 1 -17.39 -8.65 0.87
C MET A 1 -16.09 -8.12 0.32
N GLU A 2 -15.96 -8.09 -1.01
CA GLU A 2 -14.78 -7.64 -1.74
C GLU A 2 -15.24 -6.69 -2.85
N ILE A 3 -14.49 -5.63 -3.08
CA ILE A 3 -14.69 -4.69 -4.20
C ILE A 3 -13.39 -4.64 -5.00
N ASN A 4 -13.52 -4.79 -6.32
CA ASN A 4 -12.43 -4.73 -7.28
C ASN A 4 -12.71 -3.63 -8.30
N ILE A 5 -11.80 -2.67 -8.40
CA ILE A 5 -11.81 -1.58 -9.38
C ILE A 5 -10.54 -1.73 -10.20
N ASP A 6 -10.66 -2.05 -11.48
CA ASP A 6 -9.51 -2.31 -12.35
C ASP A 6 -9.62 -1.51 -13.66
N TYR A 7 -8.50 -1.02 -14.17
CA TYR A 7 -8.41 -0.25 -15.43
C TYR A 7 -9.34 0.97 -15.51
N CYS A 8 -9.61 1.63 -14.38
CA CYS A 8 -10.46 2.82 -14.35
C CYS A 8 -9.65 4.08 -14.69
N ASN A 9 -9.57 4.40 -15.98
CA ASN A 9 -8.68 5.45 -16.51
C ASN A 9 -9.05 6.89 -16.11
N ASP A 10 -10.27 7.10 -15.62
CA ASP A 10 -10.78 8.43 -15.22
C ASP A 10 -11.05 8.54 -13.72
N LEU A 11 -10.71 7.51 -12.94
CA LEU A 11 -10.82 7.57 -11.48
C LEU A 11 -9.70 8.45 -10.92
N VAL A 12 -10.03 9.69 -10.57
CA VAL A 12 -9.10 10.64 -9.95
C VAL A 12 -9.10 10.53 -8.42
N GLU A 13 -10.28 10.35 -7.83
CA GLU A 13 -10.48 10.18 -6.40
C GLU A 13 -11.40 8.98 -6.17
N LEU A 14 -11.15 8.21 -5.10
CA LEU A 14 -12.05 7.15 -4.67
C LEU A 14 -13.29 7.76 -3.98
N PRO A 15 -14.52 7.52 -4.46
CA PRO A 15 -15.69 8.16 -3.87
C PRO A 15 -15.91 7.79 -2.40
N ALA A 16 -16.08 8.79 -1.52
CA ALA A 16 -16.23 8.59 -0.08
C ALA A 16 -17.39 7.66 0.32
N TRP A 17 -18.47 7.58 -0.48
CA TRP A 17 -19.60 6.68 -0.19
C TRP A 17 -19.21 5.20 -0.20
N LEU A 18 -18.13 4.81 -0.88
CA LEU A 18 -17.61 3.44 -0.82
C LEU A 18 -17.13 3.09 0.60
N CYS A 19 -16.74 4.10 1.38
CA CYS A 19 -16.29 3.91 2.76
C CYS A 19 -17.43 3.62 3.75
N GLU A 20 -18.69 3.70 3.29
CA GLU A 20 -19.87 3.33 4.09
C GLU A 20 -20.16 1.82 4.03
N PHE A 21 -19.44 1.06 3.20
CA PHE A 21 -19.53 -0.40 3.17
C PHE A 21 -18.79 -1.04 4.35
N LEU A 22 -19.31 -0.89 5.57
CA LEU A 22 -18.65 -1.30 6.82
C LEU A 22 -18.32 -2.80 6.90
N HIS A 23 -18.95 -3.65 6.08
CA HIS A 23 -18.65 -5.09 6.00
C HIS A 23 -17.59 -5.45 4.93
N LEU A 24 -17.01 -4.46 4.26
CA LEU A 24 -15.97 -4.66 3.25
C LEU A 24 -14.72 -5.25 3.94
N LYS A 25 -14.25 -6.36 3.38
CA LYS A 25 -13.04 -7.06 3.86
C LYS A 25 -11.86 -6.85 2.92
N LYS A 26 -12.12 -6.59 1.63
CA LYS A 26 -11.09 -6.46 0.62
C LYS A 26 -11.44 -5.34 -0.34
N LEU A 27 -10.50 -4.44 -0.56
CA LEU A 27 -10.60 -3.38 -1.55
C LEU A 27 -9.37 -3.46 -2.44
N ASN A 28 -9.56 -3.82 -3.71
CA ASN A 28 -8.51 -3.83 -4.70
C ASN A 28 -8.80 -2.75 -5.74
N ILE A 29 -7.88 -1.80 -5.88
CA ILE A 29 -7.89 -0.76 -6.90
C ILE A 29 -6.60 -0.93 -7.70
N THR A 30 -6.71 -1.35 -8.95
CA THR A 30 -5.57 -1.69 -9.80
C THR A 30 -5.64 -0.97 -11.14
N ASN A 31 -4.48 -0.60 -11.68
CA ASN A 31 -4.38 0.05 -13.00
C ASN A 31 -5.26 1.31 -13.17
N CYS A 32 -5.57 2.00 -12.07
CA CYS A 32 -6.27 3.28 -12.05
C CYS A 32 -5.24 4.40 -12.00
N HIS A 33 -4.58 4.66 -13.14
CA HIS A 33 -3.36 5.46 -13.19
C HIS A 33 -3.53 6.91 -12.72
N LYS A 34 -4.72 7.49 -12.93
CA LYS A 34 -5.07 8.86 -12.52
C LYS A 34 -5.52 8.99 -11.05
N LEU A 35 -5.64 7.88 -10.30
CA LEU A 35 -6.05 7.95 -8.89
C LEU A 35 -4.96 8.68 -8.12
N SER A 36 -5.25 9.90 -7.67
CA SER A 36 -4.28 10.79 -7.01
C SER A 36 -4.42 10.78 -5.49
N GLU A 37 -5.60 10.43 -4.98
CA GLU A 37 -5.91 10.45 -3.54
C GLU A 37 -6.99 9.43 -3.14
N LEU A 38 -6.97 9.06 -1.86
CA LEU A 38 -8.06 8.33 -1.20
C LEU A 38 -8.75 9.27 -0.21
N PRO A 39 -10.06 9.13 0.00
CA PRO A 39 -10.79 9.92 0.99
C PRO A 39 -10.34 9.56 2.41
N GLU A 40 -10.36 10.53 3.31
CA GLU A 40 -10.11 10.29 4.75
C GLU A 40 -11.15 9.33 5.37
N GLU A 41 -12.32 9.18 4.75
CA GLU A 41 -13.32 8.21 5.16
C GLU A 41 -12.85 6.75 5.01
N ILE A 42 -11.75 6.47 4.30
CA ILE A 42 -11.23 5.09 4.19
C ILE A 42 -11.04 4.45 5.55
N GLY A 43 -10.70 5.22 6.59
CA GLY A 43 -10.58 4.75 7.97
C GLY A 43 -11.86 4.17 8.58
N LYS A 44 -13.04 4.46 8.01
CA LYS A 44 -14.34 3.87 8.43
C LYS A 44 -14.45 2.38 8.11
N LEU A 45 -13.64 1.87 7.17
CA LEU A 45 -13.63 0.46 6.78
C LEU A 45 -12.94 -0.42 7.83
N VAL A 46 -13.38 -0.37 9.09
CA VAL A 46 -12.75 -1.05 10.25
C VAL A 46 -12.72 -2.58 10.14
N ASN A 47 -13.46 -3.15 9.19
CA ASN A 47 -13.44 -4.58 8.86
C ASN A 47 -12.52 -4.96 7.69
N LEU A 48 -11.84 -3.99 7.07
CA LEU A 48 -10.95 -4.23 5.95
C LEU A 48 -9.74 -5.05 6.39
N GLU A 49 -9.52 -6.16 5.70
CA GLU A 49 -8.42 -7.11 5.93
C GLU A 49 -7.34 -6.96 4.85
N GLU A 50 -7.69 -6.45 3.66
CA GLU A 50 -6.80 -6.32 2.50
C GLU A 50 -7.10 -5.02 1.74
N LEU A 51 -6.08 -4.18 1.57
CA LEU A 51 -6.13 -2.97 0.74
C LEU A 51 -5.03 -3.07 -0.29
N ARG A 52 -5.40 -3.15 -1.57
CA ARG A 52 -4.47 -3.10 -2.69
C ARG A 52 -4.74 -1.88 -3.55
N LEU A 53 -3.70 -1.10 -3.79
CA LEU A 53 -3.64 0.10 -4.60
C LEU A 53 -2.47 -0.10 -5.55
N LYS A 54 -2.66 -0.91 -6.60
CA LYS A 54 -1.56 -1.29 -7.50
C LYS A 54 -1.59 -0.47 -8.78
N SER A 55 -0.45 0.01 -9.23
CA SER A 55 -0.33 0.82 -10.46
C SER A 55 -1.21 2.08 -10.43
N CYS A 56 -1.49 2.62 -9.25
CA CYS A 56 -2.15 3.93 -9.07
C CYS A 56 -1.06 5.01 -9.11
N THR A 57 -0.58 5.30 -10.33
CA THR A 57 0.70 5.99 -10.55
C THR A 57 0.72 7.44 -10.07
N GLU A 58 -0.43 8.10 -9.98
CA GLU A 58 -0.57 9.47 -9.48
C GLU A 58 -0.82 9.56 -7.96
N LEU A 59 -1.06 8.43 -7.29
CA LEU A 59 -1.32 8.40 -5.85
C LEU A 59 -0.09 8.90 -5.09
N SER A 60 -0.24 10.05 -4.41
CA SER A 60 0.89 10.78 -3.83
C SER A 60 1.08 10.52 -2.33
N GLU A 61 0.00 10.18 -1.63
CA GLU A 61 0.00 9.80 -0.21
C GLU A 61 -1.19 8.89 0.13
N LEU A 62 -1.09 8.22 1.28
CA LEU A 62 -2.23 7.56 1.93
C LEU A 62 -2.77 8.53 3.00
N PRO A 63 -4.09 8.61 3.21
CA PRO A 63 -4.69 9.43 4.26
C PRO A 63 -4.29 8.93 5.66
N GLU A 64 -4.20 9.84 6.63
CA GLU A 64 -3.75 9.49 8.00
C GLU A 64 -4.79 8.63 8.73
N SER A 65 -6.07 8.71 8.35
CA SER A 65 -7.15 7.83 8.83
C SER A 65 -6.90 6.34 8.61
N ILE A 66 -5.99 5.94 7.71
CA ILE A 66 -5.67 4.52 7.47
C ILE A 66 -5.26 3.78 8.75
N ARG A 67 -4.70 4.50 9.74
CA ARG A 67 -4.38 3.97 11.08
C ARG A 67 -5.57 3.27 11.76
N SER A 68 -6.80 3.64 11.38
CA SER A 68 -8.05 3.09 11.95
C SER A 68 -8.38 1.70 11.41
N LEU A 69 -7.69 1.22 10.37
CA LEU A 69 -7.89 -0.09 9.75
C LEU A 69 -7.26 -1.22 10.59
N ASN A 70 -7.77 -1.38 11.81
CA ASN A 70 -7.23 -2.28 12.83
C ASN A 70 -7.25 -3.78 12.46
N LYS A 71 -7.97 -4.17 11.40
CA LYS A 71 -8.00 -5.54 10.88
C LYS A 71 -7.15 -5.75 9.63
N LEU A 72 -6.52 -4.68 9.10
CA LEU A 72 -5.75 -4.75 7.87
C LEU A 72 -4.55 -5.67 8.05
N ARG A 73 -4.43 -6.65 7.18
CA ARG A 73 -3.36 -7.65 7.18
C ARG A 73 -2.41 -7.48 6.01
N ILE A 74 -2.91 -6.97 4.89
CA ILE A 74 -2.16 -6.76 3.66
C ILE A 74 -2.41 -5.33 3.20
N LEU A 75 -1.32 -4.58 3.02
CA LEU A 75 -1.30 -3.30 2.33
C LEU A 75 -0.39 -3.44 1.12
N ASP A 76 -0.93 -3.22 -0.07
CA ASP A 76 -0.16 -3.21 -1.32
C ASP A 76 -0.30 -1.84 -1.97
N ILE A 77 0.81 -1.13 -2.11
CA ILE A 77 0.93 0.14 -2.82
C ILE A 77 1.94 0.03 -3.97
N SER A 78 2.16 -1.18 -4.49
CA SER A 78 3.13 -1.43 -5.54
C SER A 78 2.79 -0.65 -6.81
N ASP A 79 3.83 -0.17 -7.50
CA ASP A 79 3.73 0.61 -8.72
C ASP A 79 2.98 1.96 -8.53
N CYS A 80 2.80 2.42 -7.28
CA CYS A 80 2.38 3.80 -6.96
C CYS A 80 3.59 4.73 -7.03
N LEU A 81 3.94 5.13 -8.26
CA LEU A 81 5.17 5.86 -8.57
C LEU A 81 5.28 7.21 -7.83
N SER A 82 4.13 7.87 -7.60
CA SER A 82 4.07 9.21 -7.03
C SER A 82 4.11 9.27 -5.52
N ILE A 83 3.99 8.14 -4.81
CA ILE A 83 3.90 8.13 -3.36
C ILE A 83 5.20 8.61 -2.73
N ILE A 84 5.15 9.61 -1.85
CA ILE A 84 6.36 10.28 -1.32
C ILE A 84 6.72 9.90 0.12
N LYS A 85 5.74 9.43 0.90
CA LYS A 85 5.85 9.08 2.33
C LYS A 85 4.79 8.04 2.70
N LEU A 86 5.04 7.28 3.77
CA LEU A 86 3.99 6.55 4.48
C LEU A 86 3.36 7.46 5.55
N PRO A 87 2.10 7.22 5.96
CA PRO A 87 1.44 7.93 7.04
C PRO A 87 2.25 7.90 8.34
N LYS A 88 2.24 9.01 9.09
CA LYS A 88 3.01 9.14 10.33
C LYS A 88 2.64 8.06 11.35
N HIS A 89 1.37 7.66 11.36
CA HIS A 89 0.81 6.68 12.30
C HIS A 89 0.64 5.27 11.69
N ILE A 90 1.42 4.91 10.66
CA ILE A 90 1.33 3.58 10.02
C ILE A 90 1.50 2.42 11.02
N GLY A 91 2.28 2.63 12.09
CA GLY A 91 2.47 1.67 13.19
C GLY A 91 1.21 1.20 13.91
N GLU A 92 0.12 1.98 13.83
CA GLU A 92 -1.17 1.65 14.45
C GLU A 92 -1.96 0.58 13.64
N LEU A 93 -1.46 0.17 12.47
CA LEU A 93 -1.95 -1.01 11.76
C LEU A 93 -1.50 -2.31 12.46
N HIS A 94 -1.98 -2.55 13.68
CA HIS A 94 -1.51 -3.59 14.59
C HIS A 94 -1.64 -5.03 14.06
N LYS A 95 -2.44 -5.26 13.03
CA LYS A 95 -2.65 -6.57 12.39
C LYS A 95 -1.93 -6.71 11.04
N LEU A 96 -1.21 -5.68 10.59
CA LEU A 96 -0.51 -5.72 9.31
C LEU A 96 0.57 -6.79 9.35
N LYS A 97 0.54 -7.67 8.35
CA LYS A 97 1.47 -8.80 8.19
C LYS A 97 2.34 -8.63 6.97
N GLU A 98 1.78 -8.03 5.92
CA GLU A 98 2.42 -7.87 4.62
C GLU A 98 2.30 -6.43 4.13
N LEU A 99 3.43 -5.86 3.73
CA LEU A 99 3.52 -4.56 3.08
C LEU A 99 4.24 -4.71 1.74
N HIS A 100 3.53 -4.42 0.66
CA HIS A 100 4.07 -4.44 -0.70
C HIS A 100 4.22 -3.00 -1.19
N MET A 101 5.42 -2.61 -1.58
CA MET A 101 5.80 -1.24 -1.91
C MET A 101 6.87 -1.20 -3.01
N LYS A 102 6.75 -2.14 -3.95
CA LYS A 102 7.61 -2.24 -5.13
C LYS A 102 7.40 -1.01 -6.02
N GLU A 103 8.48 -0.45 -6.60
CA GLU A 103 8.42 0.65 -7.56
C GLU A 103 7.72 1.92 -7.03
N CYS A 104 7.72 2.15 -5.71
CA CYS A 104 7.31 3.42 -5.10
C CYS A 104 8.41 4.48 -5.29
N LEU A 105 8.70 4.87 -6.53
CA LEU A 105 9.94 5.56 -6.94
C LEU A 105 10.22 6.90 -6.26
N ARG A 106 9.19 7.60 -5.78
CA ARG A 106 9.33 8.86 -5.02
C ARG A 106 9.39 8.67 -3.50
N LEU A 107 9.12 7.48 -2.99
CA LEU A 107 9.28 7.14 -1.58
C LEU A 107 10.78 6.96 -1.30
N ARG A 108 11.46 8.06 -0.99
CA ARG A 108 12.92 8.10 -0.74
C ARG A 108 13.27 8.61 0.65
N LYS A 109 12.31 9.23 1.34
CA LYS A 109 12.48 9.69 2.71
C LYS A 109 12.52 8.49 3.65
N GLN A 110 13.10 8.68 4.84
CA GLN A 110 13.06 7.67 5.90
C GLN A 110 11.62 7.27 6.22
N LEU A 111 11.42 5.99 6.56
CA LEU A 111 10.14 5.50 7.04
C LEU A 111 9.80 6.19 8.39
N PRO A 112 8.52 6.43 8.68
CA PRO A 112 8.11 6.98 9.97
C PRO A 112 8.55 6.05 11.11
N SER A 113 8.96 6.61 12.26
CA SER A 113 9.42 5.82 13.41
C SER A 113 8.38 4.82 13.94
N SER A 114 7.09 5.13 13.74
CA SER A 114 5.98 4.24 14.07
C SER A 114 6.01 2.91 13.30
N ILE A 115 6.79 2.77 12.23
CA ILE A 115 6.97 1.50 11.52
C ILE A 115 7.41 0.38 12.48
N THR A 116 8.17 0.73 13.53
CA THR A 116 8.63 -0.21 14.57
C THR A 116 7.49 -0.78 15.43
N ASP A 117 6.30 -0.18 15.40
CA ASP A 117 5.11 -0.64 16.12
C ASP A 117 4.28 -1.66 15.35
N LEU A 118 4.65 -1.96 14.10
CA LEU A 118 4.05 -3.04 13.30
C LEU A 118 4.49 -4.43 13.79
N LYS A 119 4.16 -4.79 15.03
CA LYS A 119 4.65 -6.01 15.70
C LYS A 119 4.23 -7.33 15.01
N GLN A 120 3.25 -7.29 14.10
CA GLN A 120 2.81 -8.45 13.32
C GLN A 120 3.38 -8.51 11.91
N LEU A 121 4.15 -7.50 11.49
CA LEU A 121 4.73 -7.44 10.14
C LEU A 121 5.78 -8.55 9.99
N ARG A 122 5.62 -9.34 8.94
CA ARG A 122 6.46 -10.51 8.65
C ARG A 122 7.05 -10.46 7.26
N LEU A 123 6.41 -9.75 6.34
CA LEU A 123 6.86 -9.66 4.97
C LEU A 123 6.78 -8.22 4.48
N VAL A 124 7.89 -7.76 3.92
CA VAL A 124 7.95 -6.57 3.08
C VAL A 124 8.40 -7.02 1.70
N VAL A 125 7.66 -6.64 0.66
CA VAL A 125 8.06 -6.84 -0.73
C VAL A 125 8.33 -5.47 -1.34
N CYS A 126 9.54 -5.26 -1.83
CA CYS A 126 9.96 -3.96 -2.34
C CYS A 126 11.02 -4.10 -3.43
N ASP A 127 11.43 -2.97 -4.03
CA ASP A 127 12.63 -2.92 -4.88
C ASP A 127 13.90 -2.69 -4.03
N GLU A 128 15.06 -2.79 -4.68
CA GLU A 128 16.37 -2.68 -4.02
C GLU A 128 16.57 -1.34 -3.31
N GLU A 129 16.06 -0.24 -3.85
CA GLU A 129 16.18 1.08 -3.22
C GLU A 129 15.27 1.20 -1.99
N ARG A 130 14.06 0.64 -2.06
CA ARG A 130 13.13 0.63 -0.91
C ARG A 130 13.59 -0.31 0.19
N ALA A 131 14.27 -1.41 -0.14
CA ALA A 131 14.83 -2.33 0.86
C ALA A 131 15.82 -1.61 1.80
N LYS A 132 16.63 -0.68 1.28
CA LYS A 132 17.58 0.12 2.08
C LYS A 132 16.89 0.97 3.16
N LEU A 133 15.64 1.38 2.94
CA LEU A 133 14.88 2.16 3.92
C LEU A 133 14.55 1.37 5.20
N TRP A 134 14.62 0.04 5.14
CA TRP A 134 14.33 -0.84 6.27
C TRP A 134 15.55 -1.13 7.14
N GLY A 135 16.77 -0.91 6.63
CA GLY A 135 18.02 -1.17 7.36
C GLY A 135 18.06 -0.62 8.78
N PRO A 136 17.67 0.67 9.03
CA PRO A 136 17.63 1.24 10.38
C PRO A 136 16.63 0.58 11.34
N PHE A 137 15.73 -0.27 10.84
CA PHE A 137 14.66 -0.88 11.62
C PHE A 137 14.78 -2.40 11.77
N GLU A 138 15.74 -3.05 11.11
CA GLU A 138 15.86 -4.52 11.09
C GLU A 138 15.92 -5.14 12.49
N GLU A 139 16.61 -4.48 13.43
CA GLU A 139 16.73 -4.96 14.83
C GLU A 139 15.41 -4.95 15.61
N PHE A 140 14.41 -4.18 15.19
CA PHE A 140 13.12 -4.07 15.88
C PHE A 140 12.15 -5.20 15.51
N PHE A 141 12.49 -6.02 14.52
CA PHE A 141 11.66 -7.11 14.07
C PHE A 141 12.33 -8.47 14.24
N SER A 142 11.71 -9.37 15.00
CA SER A 142 12.26 -10.71 15.26
C SER A 142 12.14 -11.67 14.07
N ASN A 143 11.20 -11.45 13.16
CA ASN A 143 10.86 -12.37 12.07
C ASN A 143 10.49 -11.65 10.77
N LEU A 144 10.91 -10.39 10.59
CA LEU A 144 10.62 -9.66 9.37
C LEU A 144 11.50 -10.17 8.23
N LYS A 145 10.86 -10.53 7.12
CA LYS A 145 11.53 -10.81 5.87
C LYS A 145 11.32 -9.63 4.91
N VAL A 146 12.40 -8.92 4.59
CA VAL A 146 12.42 -7.93 3.50
C VAL A 146 12.86 -8.65 2.23
N THR A 147 11.95 -8.75 1.25
CA THR A 147 12.18 -9.42 -0.03
C THR A 147 12.27 -8.39 -1.14
N VAL A 148 13.38 -8.41 -1.87
CA VAL A 148 13.53 -7.64 -3.11
C VAL A 148 12.85 -8.41 -4.24
N ALA A 149 11.78 -7.84 -4.78
CA ALA A 149 11.10 -8.42 -5.93
C ALA A 149 12.00 -8.32 -7.17
N LYS A 150 12.21 -9.44 -7.86
CA LYS A 150 12.93 -9.43 -9.13
C LYS A 150 12.16 -8.54 -10.13
N LYS A 151 12.89 -7.84 -10.99
CA LYS A 151 12.28 -7.21 -12.17
C LYS A 151 11.78 -8.35 -13.06
N ASP A 152 10.51 -8.69 -12.93
CA ASP A 152 9.80 -9.38 -13.99
C ASP A 152 9.71 -8.39 -15.15
N ILE A 153 10.73 -8.38 -16.01
CA ILE A 153 10.65 -7.76 -17.32
C ILE A 153 9.71 -8.66 -18.13
N ASN A 154 8.42 -8.51 -17.91
CA ASN A 154 7.40 -9.23 -18.66
C ASN A 154 7.24 -8.51 -20.01
N LEU A 155 8.18 -8.75 -20.94
CA LEU A 155 8.19 -8.21 -22.31
C LEU A 155 7.04 -8.75 -23.18
N ASN A 156 6.04 -9.42 -22.61
CA ASN A 156 4.92 -9.99 -23.36
C ASN A 156 4.11 -8.92 -24.12
N TRP A 157 4.26 -7.64 -23.79
CA TRP A 157 3.62 -6.52 -24.51
C TRP A 157 4.34 -6.16 -25.82
N LEU A 158 5.61 -6.54 -26.01
CA LEU A 158 6.37 -6.28 -27.25
C LEU A 158 6.15 -7.34 -28.34
N SER A 159 5.34 -8.37 -28.07
CA SER A 159 5.04 -9.44 -29.03
C SER A 159 3.76 -9.23 -29.84
N LYS A 160 3.07 -8.10 -29.67
CA LYS A 160 1.87 -7.74 -30.44
C LYS A 160 1.93 -6.29 -30.92
N SER A 161 2.79 -6.06 -31.92
CA SER A 161 2.78 -4.88 -32.78
C SER A 161 3.00 -5.31 -34.22
#